data_AF-A0A8D3CM60-F1
#
_entry.id   AF-A0A8D3CM60-F1
#
_cell.length_a   1.000
_cell.length_b   1.000
_cell.length_c   1.000
_cell.angle_alpha   90.00
_cell.angle_beta   90.00
_cell.angle_gamma   90.00
#
_symmetry.space_group_name_H-M   'P 1'
#
loop_
_entity.id
_entity.type
_entity.pdbx_description
1 polymer ?
#
loop_
_entity_poly.entity_id
_entity_poly.type
_entity_poly.pdbx_seq_one_letter_code
_entity_poly.pdbx_strand_id
1 'polypeptide(L)'
;MDKNDLVQKAKLAEQAERYDDMAAAMKAVTEQGLELSNEERNLLSVAYKNVVGARRSSWRVISSIEQKTEGNEKKQQMARDYRVKIESELQEICHDVLNLLDKFLIPNASQPESKVFYLKMKGDYFRYLSEVASGDSKKGFRRGDRRARHLERGLVQRQHADHAATKGQPHSVDIGKPGRRGRDRRRGELERTSLLTHVPTSLPLISLRLSSPPPVLLLLPPSLRTHETAHSFPRPTRFDLRPPDLPSV
;
A
#
# COMPACT_ATOMS: atom_id res chain seq x y z
N MET A 1 23.34 1.75 19.11
CA MET A 1 21.93 2.04 19.50
C MET A 1 21.21 0.73 19.47
N ASP A 2 20.50 0.43 20.54
CA ASP A 2 19.74 -0.82 20.60
C ASP A 2 18.51 -0.72 19.70
N LYS A 3 17.99 -1.87 19.28
CA LYS A 3 16.78 -1.95 18.44
C LYS A 3 15.63 -1.12 19.03
N ASN A 4 15.44 -1.19 20.35
CA ASN A 4 14.39 -0.47 21.04
C ASN A 4 14.57 1.05 20.95
N ASP A 5 15.80 1.56 21.11
CA ASP A 5 16.08 3.00 20.98
C ASP A 5 15.74 3.52 19.58
N LEU A 6 16.06 2.73 18.54
CA LEU A 6 15.76 3.09 17.17
C LEU A 6 14.24 3.10 16.90
N VAL A 7 13.50 2.15 17.46
CA VAL A 7 12.03 2.13 17.37
C VAL A 7 11.42 3.32 18.10
N GLN A 8 11.92 3.68 19.29
CA GLN A 8 11.48 4.89 19.99
C GLN A 8 11.79 6.16 19.19
N LYS A 9 12.99 6.24 18.59
CA LYS A 9 13.35 7.34 17.69
C LYS A 9 12.42 7.43 16.48
N ALA A 10 12.04 6.29 15.89
CA ALA A 10 11.09 6.27 14.77
C ALA A 10 9.71 6.79 15.19
N LYS A 11 9.21 6.43 16.38
CA LYS A 11 7.94 6.94 16.92
C LYS A 11 7.98 8.44 17.19
N LEU A 12 9.08 8.96 17.72
CA LEU A 12 9.27 10.40 17.91
C LEU A 12 9.31 11.14 16.56
N ALA A 13 10.00 10.58 15.56
CA ALA A 13 10.05 11.13 14.21
C ALA A 13 8.67 11.12 13.53
N GLU A 14 7.85 10.09 13.76
CA GLU A 14 6.46 10.03 13.30
C GLU A 14 5.62 11.17 13.87
N GLN A 15 5.70 11.41 15.20
CA GLN A 15 4.98 12.50 15.87
C GLN A 15 5.43 13.88 15.39
N ALA A 16 6.69 14.02 15.00
CA ALA A 16 7.25 15.24 14.43
C ALA A 16 7.05 15.35 12.91
N GLU A 17 6.36 14.39 12.27
CA GLU A 17 6.18 14.28 10.82
C GLU A 17 7.49 14.28 10.01
N ARG A 18 8.60 13.91 10.64
CA ARG A 18 9.93 13.79 10.03
C ARG A 18 10.14 12.39 9.46
N TYR A 19 9.39 12.08 8.40
CA TYR A 19 9.37 10.73 7.83
C TYR A 19 10.71 10.25 7.24
N ASP A 20 11.57 11.18 6.79
CA ASP A 20 12.93 10.84 6.33
C ASP A 20 13.80 10.29 7.50
N ASP A 21 13.73 10.92 8.68
CA ASP A 21 14.41 10.46 9.89
C ASP A 21 13.82 9.13 10.39
N MET A 22 12.49 9.00 10.31
CA MET A 22 11.76 7.77 10.66
C MET A 22 12.21 6.60 9.76
N ALA A 23 12.33 6.84 8.44
CA ALA A 23 12.79 5.83 7.48
C ALA A 23 14.24 5.41 7.76
N ALA A 24 15.12 6.36 8.08
CA ALA A 24 16.50 6.06 8.44
C ALA A 24 16.61 5.20 9.71
N ALA A 25 15.81 5.51 10.75
CA ALA A 25 15.78 4.72 11.97
C ALA A 25 15.24 3.29 11.73
N MET A 26 14.15 3.16 10.98
CA MET A 26 13.56 1.85 10.65
C MET A 26 14.42 1.02 9.70
N LYS A 27 15.19 1.67 8.82
CA LYS A 27 16.22 1.01 8.00
C LYS A 27 17.28 0.36 8.89
N ALA A 28 17.81 1.11 9.86
CA ALA A 28 18.80 0.59 10.81
C ALA A 28 18.24 -0.57 11.68
N VAL A 29 16.95 -0.55 12.02
CA VAL A 29 16.27 -1.69 12.69
C VAL A 29 16.23 -2.92 11.78
N THR A 30 15.93 -2.72 10.50
CA THR A 30 15.80 -3.82 9.52
C THR A 30 17.15 -4.46 9.20
N GLU A 31 18.21 -3.66 9.11
CA GLU A 31 19.57 -4.13 8.79
C GLU A 31 20.22 -4.95 9.92
N GLN A 32 19.64 -4.94 11.13
CA GLN A 32 20.06 -5.85 12.22
C GLN A 32 19.71 -7.32 11.95
N GLY A 33 18.91 -7.61 10.91
CA GLY A 33 18.64 -8.97 10.45
C GLY A 33 17.64 -9.76 11.30
N LEU A 34 17.00 -9.12 12.28
CA LEU A 34 15.93 -9.73 13.09
C LEU A 34 14.57 -9.61 12.39
N GLU A 35 13.69 -10.58 12.59
CA GLU A 35 12.30 -10.49 12.10
C GLU A 35 11.59 -9.31 12.77
N LEU A 36 10.89 -8.51 11.95
CA LEU A 36 10.14 -7.35 12.45
C LEU A 36 8.81 -7.78 13.05
N SER A 37 8.50 -7.21 14.22
CA SER A 37 7.18 -7.32 14.83
C SER A 37 6.11 -6.65 13.96
N ASN A 38 4.83 -6.92 14.22
CA ASN A 38 3.74 -6.27 13.48
C ASN A 38 3.78 -4.74 13.63
N GLU A 39 4.14 -4.24 14.80
CA GLU A 39 4.27 -2.80 15.06
C GLU A 39 5.44 -2.19 14.26
N GLU A 40 6.62 -2.82 14.31
CA GLU A 40 7.81 -2.37 13.59
C GLU A 40 7.59 -2.38 12.08
N ARG A 41 6.92 -3.42 11.56
CA ARG A 41 6.54 -3.51 10.16
C ARG A 41 5.61 -2.37 9.75
N ASN A 42 4.64 -2.03 10.60
CA ASN A 42 3.73 -0.93 10.35
C ASN A 42 4.49 0.41 10.31
N LEU A 43 5.36 0.67 11.30
CA LEU A 43 6.21 1.87 11.32
C LEU A 43 7.08 2.00 10.06
N LEU A 44 7.73 0.90 9.64
CA LEU A 44 8.52 0.87 8.40
C LEU A 44 7.67 1.26 7.18
N SER A 45 6.46 0.71 7.09
CA SER A 45 5.56 0.98 5.97
C SER A 45 5.04 2.42 5.96
N VAL A 46 4.72 2.98 7.13
CA VAL A 46 4.28 4.37 7.29
C VAL A 46 5.39 5.33 6.89
N ALA A 47 6.62 5.09 7.39
CA ALA A 47 7.78 5.91 7.10
C ALA A 47 8.01 6.06 5.58
N TYR A 48 8.24 4.94 4.90
CA TYR A 48 8.58 4.99 3.48
C TYR A 48 7.39 5.38 2.58
N LYS A 49 6.15 5.04 2.95
CA LYS A 49 4.95 5.51 2.23
C LYS A 49 4.87 7.03 2.22
N ASN A 50 5.13 7.67 3.35
CA ASN A 50 5.08 9.13 3.44
C ASN A 50 6.25 9.81 2.73
N VAL A 51 7.48 9.28 2.90
CA VAL A 51 8.67 9.78 2.18
C VAL A 51 8.44 9.74 0.66
N VAL A 52 8.08 8.58 0.10
CA VAL A 52 7.81 8.45 -1.34
C VAL A 52 6.57 9.23 -1.76
N GLY A 53 5.53 9.29 -0.92
CA GLY A 53 4.32 10.05 -1.17
C GLY A 53 4.60 11.53 -1.43
N ALA A 54 5.43 12.15 -0.59
CA ALA A 54 5.85 13.54 -0.73
C ALA A 54 6.61 13.77 -2.05
N ARG A 55 7.62 12.93 -2.37
CA ARG A 55 8.40 13.06 -3.62
C ARG A 55 7.55 12.83 -4.86
N ARG A 56 6.62 11.87 -4.84
CA ARG A 56 5.66 11.63 -5.93
C ARG A 56 4.74 12.82 -6.16
N SER A 57 4.25 13.45 -5.09
CA SER A 57 3.42 14.65 -5.19
C SER A 57 4.19 15.78 -5.87
N SER A 58 5.41 16.08 -5.39
CA SER A 58 6.30 17.08 -5.98
C SER A 58 6.60 16.78 -7.45
N TRP A 59 6.90 15.52 -7.79
CA TRP A 59 7.17 15.11 -9.18
C TRP A 59 5.99 15.40 -10.12
N ARG A 60 4.74 15.12 -9.70
CA ARG A 60 3.56 15.41 -10.52
C ARG A 60 3.35 16.90 -10.74
N VAL A 61 3.55 17.71 -9.70
CA VAL A 61 3.43 19.17 -9.79
C VAL A 61 4.44 19.73 -10.78
N ILE A 62 5.71 19.34 -10.64
CA ILE A 62 6.79 19.82 -11.52
C ILE A 62 6.59 19.32 -12.96
N SER A 63 6.16 18.07 -13.14
CA SER A 63 5.83 17.54 -14.48
C SER A 63 4.71 18.33 -15.16
N SER A 64 3.68 18.77 -14.39
CA SER A 64 2.61 19.62 -14.92
C SER A 64 3.11 21.03 -15.28
N ILE A 65 4.02 21.59 -14.49
CA ILE A 65 4.63 22.90 -14.79
C ILE A 65 5.49 22.83 -16.04
N GLU A 66 6.28 21.76 -16.20
CA GLU A 66 7.10 21.54 -17.40
C GLU A 66 6.25 21.52 -18.68
N GLN A 67 5.12 20.79 -18.67
CA GLN A 67 4.19 20.72 -19.80
C GLN A 67 3.49 22.06 -20.09
N LYS A 68 3.16 22.85 -19.05
CA LYS A 68 2.49 24.15 -19.23
C LYS A 68 3.41 25.27 -19.70
N THR A 69 4.72 25.06 -19.65
CA THR A 69 5.73 26.09 -19.97
C THR A 69 6.26 25.96 -21.41
N GLU A 70 5.58 25.17 -22.25
CA GLU A 70 5.85 25.06 -23.69
C GLU A 70 5.81 26.46 -24.33
N GLY A 71 6.97 26.93 -24.82
CA GLY A 71 7.15 28.27 -25.41
C GLY A 71 8.17 29.16 -24.69
N ASN A 72 8.58 28.82 -23.46
CA ASN A 72 9.69 29.48 -22.77
C ASN A 72 10.81 28.47 -22.46
N GLU A 73 11.75 28.33 -23.40
CA GLU A 73 12.81 27.30 -23.36
C GLU A 73 13.61 27.32 -22.05
N LYS A 74 13.94 28.51 -21.51
CA LYS A 74 14.70 28.64 -20.26
C LYS A 74 13.92 28.10 -19.07
N LYS A 75 12.66 28.51 -18.91
CA LYS A 75 11.81 28.03 -17.80
C LYS A 75 11.49 26.55 -17.94
N GLN A 76 11.29 26.08 -19.18
CA GLN A 76 11.04 24.67 -19.45
C GLN A 76 12.28 23.80 -19.11
N GLN A 77 13.49 24.28 -19.42
CA GLN A 77 14.72 23.59 -19.05
C GLN A 77 14.90 23.52 -17.53
N MET A 78 14.66 24.62 -16.81
CA MET A 78 14.71 24.62 -15.35
C MET A 78 13.73 23.63 -14.72
N ALA A 79 12.51 23.54 -15.26
CA ALA A 79 11.51 22.58 -14.80
C ALA A 79 11.95 21.13 -15.08
N ARG A 80 12.53 20.86 -16.25
CA ARG A 80 13.11 19.56 -16.62
C ARG A 80 14.20 19.12 -15.65
N ASP A 81 15.18 19.98 -15.40
CA ASP A 81 16.32 19.66 -14.54
C ASP A 81 15.85 19.35 -13.11
N TYR A 82 14.87 20.11 -12.63
CA TYR A 82 14.27 19.86 -11.31
C TYR A 82 13.43 18.58 -11.27
N ARG A 83 12.70 18.24 -12.35
CA ARG A 83 12.00 16.96 -12.47
C ARG A 83 12.98 15.80 -12.37
N VAL A 84 14.09 15.84 -13.11
CA VAL A 84 15.12 14.78 -13.11
C VAL A 84 15.76 14.60 -11.74
N LYS A 85 15.97 15.70 -10.99
CA LYS A 85 16.43 15.62 -9.60
C LYS A 85 15.46 14.83 -8.72
N ILE A 86 14.17 15.17 -8.77
CA ILE A 86 13.15 14.46 -7.98
C ILE A 86 13.04 12.99 -8.41
N GLU A 87 13.18 12.69 -9.70
CA GLU A 87 13.19 11.31 -10.21
C GLU A 87 14.34 10.51 -9.62
N SER A 88 15.53 11.10 -9.52
CA SER A 88 16.71 10.46 -8.94
C SER A 88 16.49 10.15 -7.45
N GLU A 89 16.01 11.13 -6.67
CA GLU A 89 15.67 10.93 -5.25
C GLU A 89 14.61 9.83 -5.07
N LEU A 90 13.56 9.83 -5.92
CA LEU A 90 12.51 8.82 -5.86
C LEU A 90 13.03 7.41 -6.22
N GLN A 91 13.92 7.32 -7.20
CA GLN A 91 14.56 6.06 -7.58
C GLN A 91 15.43 5.53 -6.45
N GLU A 92 16.23 6.38 -5.81
CA GLU A 92 17.07 6.01 -4.66
C GLU A 92 16.23 5.46 -3.51
N ILE A 93 15.18 6.19 -3.10
CA ILE A 93 14.29 5.75 -2.01
C ILE A 93 13.62 4.41 -2.36
N CYS A 94 13.15 4.25 -3.60
CA CYS A 94 12.50 3.00 -4.03
C CYS A 94 13.49 1.83 -4.05
N HIS A 95 14.70 2.02 -4.56
CA HIS A 95 15.73 0.98 -4.57
C HIS A 95 16.18 0.61 -3.15
N ASP A 96 16.27 1.58 -2.24
CA ASP A 96 16.56 1.32 -0.84
C ASP A 96 15.55 0.36 -0.21
N VAL A 97 14.25 0.62 -0.40
CA VAL A 97 13.21 -0.27 0.13
C VAL A 97 13.22 -1.65 -0.54
N LEU A 98 13.41 -1.69 -1.87
CA LEU A 98 13.50 -2.96 -2.59
C LEU A 98 14.68 -3.80 -2.10
N ASN A 99 15.82 -3.17 -1.80
CA ASN A 99 16.98 -3.83 -1.22
C ASN A 99 16.70 -4.38 0.18
N LEU A 100 16.00 -3.62 1.03
CA LEU A 100 15.59 -4.09 2.35
C LEU A 100 14.64 -5.29 2.26
N LEU A 101 13.68 -5.23 1.35
CA LEU A 101 12.72 -6.31 1.10
C LEU A 101 13.42 -7.59 0.65
N ASP A 102 14.36 -7.49 -0.29
CA ASP A 102 14.99 -8.65 -0.90
C ASP A 102 16.09 -9.28 -0.04
N LYS A 103 16.81 -8.47 0.75
CA LYS A 103 17.92 -8.96 1.57
C LYS A 103 17.50 -9.38 2.98
N PHE A 104 16.55 -8.67 3.60
CA PHE A 104 16.24 -8.87 5.02
C PHE A 104 14.80 -9.31 5.23
N LEU A 105 13.80 -8.60 4.68
CA LEU A 105 12.41 -8.80 5.11
C LEU A 105 11.75 -10.06 4.53
N ILE A 106 11.86 -10.31 3.22
CA ILE A 106 11.26 -11.49 2.58
C ILE A 106 11.95 -12.79 3.04
N PRO A 107 13.29 -12.86 3.12
CA PRO A 107 13.97 -14.08 3.59
C PRO A 107 13.71 -14.38 5.07
N ASN A 108 13.65 -13.37 5.94
CA ASN A 108 13.48 -13.55 7.39
C ASN A 108 12.02 -13.69 7.82
N ALA A 109 11.04 -13.44 6.94
CA ALA A 109 9.64 -13.61 7.26
C ALA A 109 9.31 -15.09 7.48
N SER A 110 8.87 -15.44 8.70
CA SER A 110 8.42 -16.79 9.03
C SER A 110 6.96 -16.99 8.63
N GLN A 111 6.11 -16.02 8.98
CA GLN A 111 4.67 -16.07 8.77
C GLN A 111 4.29 -15.80 7.31
N PRO A 112 3.34 -16.57 6.73
CA PRO A 112 2.90 -16.37 5.36
C PRO A 112 2.20 -15.01 5.16
N GLU A 113 1.52 -14.48 6.17
CA GLU A 113 0.89 -13.15 6.15
C GLU A 113 1.95 -12.03 6.01
N SER A 114 3.08 -12.16 6.71
CA SER A 114 4.21 -11.23 6.59
C SER A 114 4.82 -11.24 5.20
N LYS A 115 4.96 -12.44 4.59
CA LYS A 115 5.46 -12.57 3.20
C LYS A 115 4.54 -11.91 2.19
N VAL A 116 3.22 -12.09 2.33
CA VAL A 116 2.23 -11.42 1.47
C VAL A 116 2.34 -9.91 1.62
N PHE A 117 2.46 -9.39 2.85
CA PHE A 117 2.64 -7.97 3.10
C PHE A 117 3.89 -7.41 2.40
N TYR A 118 5.04 -8.07 2.54
CA TYR A 118 6.30 -7.60 1.92
C TYR A 118 6.28 -7.72 0.40
N LEU A 119 5.66 -8.75 -0.17
CA LEU A 119 5.52 -8.90 -1.62
C LEU A 119 4.58 -7.85 -2.22
N LYS A 120 3.48 -7.52 -1.53
CA LYS A 120 2.60 -6.41 -1.91
C LYS A 120 3.36 -5.09 -1.92
N MET A 121 4.10 -4.83 -0.84
CA MET A 121 4.96 -3.66 -0.70
C MET A 121 5.98 -3.60 -1.85
N LYS A 122 6.65 -4.70 -2.18
CA LYS A 122 7.58 -4.80 -3.32
C LYS A 122 6.92 -4.42 -4.64
N GLY A 123 5.69 -4.87 -4.89
CA GLY A 123 4.89 -4.50 -6.05
C GLY A 123 4.62 -2.99 -6.13
N ASP A 124 4.27 -2.38 -5.00
CA ASP A 124 4.03 -0.93 -4.94
C ASP A 124 5.28 -0.10 -5.30
N TYR A 125 6.47 -0.48 -4.84
CA TYR A 125 7.71 0.23 -5.21
C TYR A 125 8.09 0.06 -6.68
N PHE A 126 7.93 -1.14 -7.25
CA PHE A 126 8.12 -1.30 -8.70
C PHE A 126 7.09 -0.51 -9.52
N ARG A 127 5.85 -0.39 -9.01
CA ARG A 127 4.82 0.45 -9.62
C ARG A 127 5.25 1.92 -9.60
N TYR A 128 5.76 2.43 -8.48
CA TYR A 128 6.28 3.82 -8.38
C TYR A 128 7.45 4.06 -9.33
N LEU A 129 8.43 3.15 -9.40
CA LEU A 129 9.54 3.23 -10.35
C LEU A 129 9.05 3.26 -11.81
N SER A 130 8.02 2.48 -12.14
CA SER A 130 7.45 2.46 -13.49
C SER A 130 6.66 3.73 -13.88
N GLU A 131 6.21 4.51 -12.90
CA GLU A 131 5.51 5.79 -13.10
C GLU A 131 6.49 6.86 -13.63
N VAL A 132 7.69 6.91 -13.04
CA VAL A 132 8.75 7.89 -13.39
C VAL A 132 9.68 7.42 -14.49
N ALA A 133 9.82 6.11 -14.70
CA ALA A 133 10.76 5.57 -15.68
C ALA A 133 10.31 5.78 -17.14
N SER A 134 11.29 6.07 -17.98
CA SER A 134 11.17 6.15 -19.44
C SER A 134 11.94 5.02 -20.12
N GLY A 135 11.58 4.69 -21.38
CA GLY A 135 12.30 3.72 -22.20
C GLY A 135 12.35 2.29 -21.63
N ASP A 136 13.51 1.65 -21.74
CA ASP A 136 13.68 0.23 -21.38
C ASP A 136 13.67 -0.04 -19.87
N SER A 137 14.07 0.92 -19.03
CA SER A 137 13.98 0.82 -17.57
C SER A 137 12.54 0.55 -17.11
N LYS A 138 11.56 1.14 -17.79
CA LYS A 138 10.13 0.93 -17.53
C LYS A 138 9.69 -0.52 -17.75
N LYS A 139 10.23 -1.19 -18.77
CA LYS A 139 9.94 -2.62 -19.03
C LYS A 139 10.50 -3.50 -17.91
N GLY A 140 11.70 -3.18 -17.42
CA GLY A 140 12.32 -3.84 -16.26
C GLY A 140 11.45 -3.74 -15.01
N PHE A 141 11.06 -2.54 -14.61
CA PHE A 141 10.23 -2.31 -13.42
C PHE A 141 8.85 -2.97 -13.54
N ARG A 142 8.22 -2.95 -14.71
CA ARG A 142 6.95 -3.66 -14.96
C ARG A 142 7.09 -5.18 -14.83
N ARG A 143 8.22 -5.76 -15.23
CA ARG A 143 8.49 -7.19 -15.01
C ARG A 143 8.64 -7.49 -13.51
N GLY A 144 9.34 -6.63 -12.77
CA GLY A 144 9.48 -6.72 -11.32
C GLY A 144 8.13 -6.71 -10.58
N ASP A 145 7.28 -5.72 -10.88
CA ASP A 145 5.91 -5.62 -10.34
C ASP A 145 5.08 -6.87 -10.63
N ARG A 146 5.05 -7.34 -11.89
CA ARG A 146 4.32 -8.56 -12.25
C ARG A 146 4.79 -9.79 -11.49
N ARG A 147 6.11 -9.93 -11.31
CA ARG A 147 6.69 -11.06 -10.56
C ARG A 147 6.29 -11.00 -9.09
N ALA A 148 6.38 -9.82 -8.46
CA ALA A 148 5.97 -9.64 -7.07
C ALA A 148 4.49 -10.01 -6.86
N ARG A 149 3.59 -9.51 -7.71
CA ARG A 149 2.15 -9.84 -7.62
C ARG A 149 1.84 -11.31 -7.92
N HIS A 150 2.60 -11.96 -8.80
CA HIS A 150 2.43 -13.38 -9.07
C HIS A 150 2.80 -14.22 -7.85
N LEU A 151 3.93 -13.91 -7.20
CA LEU A 151 4.36 -14.56 -5.97
C LEU A 151 3.37 -14.32 -4.83
N GLU A 152 2.90 -13.08 -4.67
CA GLU A 152 1.88 -12.71 -3.68
C GLU A 152 0.59 -13.53 -3.86
N ARG A 153 0.03 -13.58 -5.07
CA ARG A 153 -1.18 -14.36 -5.37
C ARG A 153 -0.99 -15.85 -5.11
N GLY A 154 0.18 -16.39 -5.44
CA GLY A 154 0.49 -17.80 -5.19
C GLY A 154 0.50 -18.15 -3.69
N LEU A 155 1.00 -17.26 -2.84
CA LEU A 155 0.97 -17.46 -1.38
C LEU A 155 -0.44 -17.34 -0.81
N VAL A 156 -1.22 -16.34 -1.24
CA VAL A 156 -2.60 -16.16 -0.78
C VAL A 156 -3.47 -17.38 -1.14
N GLN A 157 -3.32 -17.91 -2.35
CA GLN A 157 -4.05 -19.13 -2.77
C GLN A 157 -3.70 -20.35 -1.91
N ARG A 158 -2.43 -20.52 -1.53
CA ARG A 158 -2.00 -21.60 -0.63
C ARG A 158 -2.61 -21.46 0.76
N GLN A 159 -2.60 -20.25 1.33
CA GLN A 159 -3.23 -20.00 2.63
C GLN A 159 -4.73 -20.32 2.61
N HIS A 160 -5.46 -19.94 1.56
CA HIS A 160 -6.89 -20.29 1.45
C HIS A 160 -7.12 -21.80 1.33
N ALA A 161 -6.27 -22.53 0.62
CA ALA A 161 -6.35 -23.98 0.49
C ALA A 161 -6.09 -24.69 1.83
N ASP A 162 -5.10 -24.25 2.60
CA ASP A 162 -4.75 -24.83 3.90
C ASP A 162 -5.87 -24.61 4.94
N HIS A 163 -6.48 -23.41 4.94
CA HIS A 163 -7.64 -23.11 5.78
C HIS A 163 -8.89 -23.94 5.40
N ALA A 164 -9.06 -24.26 4.11
CA ALA A 164 -10.13 -25.14 3.64
C ALA A 164 -9.88 -26.60 4.02
N ALA A 165 -8.63 -27.08 3.92
CA ALA A 165 -8.24 -28.45 4.29
C ALA A 165 -8.41 -28.73 5.80
N THR A 166 -8.11 -27.75 6.65
CA THR A 166 -8.23 -27.88 8.11
C THR A 166 -9.69 -27.99 8.57
N LYS A 167 -10.64 -27.45 7.82
CA LYS A 167 -12.10 -27.60 8.09
C LYS A 167 -12.69 -28.90 7.52
N GLY A 168 -11.91 -29.71 6.81
CA GLY A 168 -12.35 -30.91 6.10
C GLY A 168 -12.12 -32.25 6.82
N GLN A 169 -11.64 -32.27 8.07
CA GLN A 169 -11.52 -33.52 8.85
C GLN A 169 -12.83 -33.81 9.61
N PRO A 170 -13.64 -34.81 9.20
CA PRO A 170 -14.74 -35.26 10.03
C PRO A 170 -14.19 -36.04 11.21
N HIS A 171 -14.46 -35.58 12.43
CA HIS A 171 -14.40 -36.43 13.62
C HIS A 171 -15.39 -37.60 13.42
N SER A 172 -14.87 -38.79 13.14
CA SER A 172 -15.66 -40.03 13.14
C SER A 172 -16.06 -40.33 14.57
N VAL A 173 -17.28 -39.94 14.95
CA VAL A 173 -17.91 -40.40 16.19
C VAL A 173 -18.55 -41.75 15.89
N ASP A 174 -17.90 -42.81 16.35
CA ASP A 174 -18.38 -44.18 16.27
C ASP A 174 -19.56 -44.32 17.25
N ILE A 175 -20.80 -44.38 16.73
CA ILE A 175 -21.99 -44.71 17.52
C ILE A 175 -22.41 -46.12 17.15
N GLY A 176 -22.23 -47.02 18.12
CA GLY A 176 -22.54 -48.43 18.04
C GLY A 176 -24.02 -48.74 17.74
N LYS A 177 -24.19 -49.88 17.07
CA LYS A 177 -25.48 -50.55 16.81
C LYS A 177 -26.16 -51.01 18.10
N PRO A 178 -27.50 -51.07 18.13
CA PRO A 178 -28.24 -52.35 17.98
C PRO A 178 -29.47 -52.17 17.04
N GLY A 179 -30.23 -53.13 16.49
CA GLY A 179 -30.46 -54.55 16.74
C GLY A 179 -31.96 -54.87 16.48
N ARG A 180 -32.30 -55.28 15.25
CA ARG A 180 -33.46 -56.08 14.72
C ARG A 180 -34.91 -55.96 15.28
N ARG A 181 -35.88 -55.89 14.33
CA ARG A 181 -37.26 -56.48 14.18
C ARG A 181 -38.15 -55.43 13.47
N GLY A 182 -39.05 -55.64 12.50
CA GLY A 182 -39.69 -56.80 11.88
C GLY A 182 -41.18 -56.45 11.62
N ARG A 183 -41.61 -56.43 10.35
CA ARG A 183 -42.99 -56.60 9.80
C ARG A 183 -44.07 -55.50 9.89
N ASP A 184 -44.51 -55.09 8.68
CA ASP A 184 -45.87 -55.24 8.09
C ASP A 184 -46.80 -54.02 7.80
N ARG A 185 -47.40 -54.11 6.60
CA ARG A 185 -48.70 -53.60 6.06
C ARG A 185 -48.96 -52.12 5.67
N ARG A 186 -48.95 -51.93 4.33
CA ARG A 186 -49.97 -51.31 3.42
C ARG A 186 -50.93 -50.21 3.94
N ARG A 187 -50.94 -49.05 3.28
CA ARG A 187 -51.98 -48.54 2.35
C ARG A 187 -51.53 -47.20 1.74
N GLY A 188 -51.95 -46.95 0.49
CA GLY A 188 -51.52 -45.82 -0.33
C GLY A 188 -52.16 -44.48 0.06
N GLU A 189 -51.70 -43.38 -0.54
CA GLU A 189 -52.30 -42.74 -1.72
C GLU A 189 -51.49 -41.49 -2.11
N LEU A 190 -51.71 -41.03 -3.34
CA LEU A 190 -51.08 -39.98 -4.14
C LEU A 190 -50.55 -38.73 -3.41
N GLU A 191 -49.39 -38.21 -3.86
CA GLU A 191 -49.37 -36.99 -4.68
C GLU A 191 -47.97 -36.73 -5.27
N ARG A 192 -47.97 -35.93 -6.33
CA ARG A 192 -46.94 -35.81 -7.36
C ARG A 192 -45.73 -35.00 -6.90
N THR A 193 -44.56 -35.28 -7.47
CA THR A 193 -43.78 -34.29 -8.23
C THR A 193 -42.62 -34.96 -8.96
N SER A 194 -42.80 -35.05 -10.28
CA SER A 194 -41.76 -35.05 -11.29
C SER A 194 -40.84 -33.82 -11.10
N LEU A 195 -39.54 -33.78 -11.39
CA LEU A 195 -38.88 -34.13 -12.64
C LEU A 195 -37.37 -34.25 -12.42
N LEU A 196 -36.81 -35.28 -13.06
CA LEU A 196 -35.48 -35.30 -13.67
C LEU A 196 -35.10 -33.94 -14.27
N THR A 197 -33.84 -33.50 -14.13
CA THR A 197 -32.90 -33.41 -15.28
C THR A 197 -31.64 -32.57 -15.00
N HIS A 198 -30.56 -33.04 -15.62
CA HIS A 198 -29.44 -32.29 -16.21
C HIS A 198 -28.34 -31.69 -15.32
N VAL A 199 -27.24 -32.46 -15.27
CA VAL A 199 -25.86 -31.95 -15.37
C VAL A 199 -25.68 -31.19 -16.68
N PRO A 200 -24.93 -30.07 -16.67
CA PRO A 200 -24.02 -29.82 -17.78
C PRO A 200 -22.61 -29.37 -17.33
N THR A 201 -21.64 -30.04 -17.93
CA THR A 201 -20.29 -29.56 -18.24
C THR A 201 -20.33 -28.33 -19.15
N SER A 202 -19.55 -27.29 -18.85
CA SER A 202 -18.65 -26.59 -19.80
C SER A 202 -18.15 -25.26 -19.22
N LEU A 203 -16.84 -25.04 -19.40
CA LEU A 203 -16.14 -23.78 -19.17
C LEU A 203 -16.62 -22.70 -20.16
N PRO A 204 -16.37 -21.42 -19.82
CA PRO A 204 -15.68 -20.59 -20.80
C PRO A 204 -14.51 -19.79 -20.22
N LEU A 205 -13.46 -19.69 -21.04
CA LEU A 205 -12.42 -18.67 -20.96
C LEU A 205 -13.05 -17.26 -21.00
N ILE A 206 -12.60 -16.36 -20.14
CA ILE A 206 -12.74 -14.90 -20.35
C ILE A 206 -11.36 -14.25 -20.28
N SER A 207 -10.98 -13.70 -21.42
CA SER A 207 -9.82 -12.84 -21.62
C SER A 207 -10.26 -11.36 -21.51
N LEU A 208 -9.47 -10.58 -20.76
CA LEU A 208 -9.24 -9.13 -20.85
C LEU A 208 -10.43 -8.15 -20.85
N ARG A 209 -10.46 -7.29 -19.82
CA ARG A 209 -10.55 -5.83 -20.02
C ARG A 209 -9.93 -5.05 -18.86
N LEU A 210 -9.03 -4.13 -19.24
CA LEU A 210 -8.49 -3.05 -18.41
C LEU A 210 -9.64 -2.21 -17.84
N SER A 211 -9.61 -1.96 -16.53
CA SER A 211 -10.29 -0.81 -15.94
C SER A 211 -9.38 -0.18 -14.88
N SER A 212 -9.11 1.11 -15.07
CA SER A 212 -8.40 1.98 -14.15
C SER A 212 -9.12 2.05 -12.79
N PRO A 213 -8.42 2.15 -11.65
CA PRO A 213 -9.08 2.59 -10.42
C PRO A 213 -9.44 4.09 -10.53
N PRO A 214 -10.63 4.51 -10.04
CA PRO A 214 -11.04 5.93 -10.00
C PRO A 214 -10.33 6.70 -8.86
N PRO A 215 -10.35 8.06 -8.91
CA PRO A 215 -9.71 8.90 -7.91
C PRO A 215 -10.44 8.83 -6.57
N VAL A 216 -9.67 8.70 -5.49
CA VAL A 216 -10.15 8.78 -4.11
C VAL A 216 -10.47 10.25 -3.82
N LEU A 217 -11.76 10.62 -3.94
CA LEU A 217 -12.32 11.82 -3.33
C LEU A 217 -13.32 11.36 -2.26
N LEU A 218 -13.22 12.00 -1.09
CA LEU A 218 -14.22 12.08 -0.02
C LEU A 218 -14.44 10.84 0.85
N LEU A 219 -13.82 10.88 2.05
CA LEU A 219 -14.48 10.52 3.32
C LEU A 219 -13.63 11.07 4.48
N LEU A 220 -13.84 12.34 4.83
CA LEU A 220 -13.56 12.87 6.17
C LEU A 220 -14.91 12.99 6.91
N PRO A 221 -14.99 12.63 8.21
CA PRO A 221 -16.23 12.65 8.98
C PRO A 221 -16.69 14.09 9.33
N PRO A 222 -18.01 14.34 9.44
CA PRO A 222 -18.55 15.63 9.84
C PRO A 222 -18.62 15.68 11.37
N SER A 223 -17.66 16.33 11.99
CA SER A 223 -17.79 16.77 13.38
C SER A 223 -17.07 18.10 13.50
N LEU A 224 -17.80 19.09 14.01
CA LEU A 224 -17.44 20.51 14.20
C LEU A 224 -17.85 21.47 13.07
N ARG A 225 -19.16 21.70 13.02
CA ARG A 225 -19.81 22.96 12.60
C ARG A 225 -21.07 23.02 13.48
N THR A 226 -21.40 24.00 14.31
CA THR A 226 -20.93 25.35 14.67
C THR A 226 -21.71 25.68 15.95
N HIS A 227 -21.13 26.42 16.89
CA HIS A 227 -21.90 27.38 17.67
C HIS A 227 -21.20 28.72 17.57
N GLU A 228 -21.95 29.72 17.13
CA GLU A 228 -21.55 31.10 16.99
C GLU A 228 -20.94 31.67 18.27
N THR A 229 -19.93 32.53 18.11
CA THR A 229 -19.95 33.85 18.75
C THR A 229 -19.00 34.77 18.01
N ALA A 230 -19.55 35.87 17.52
CA ALA A 230 -18.84 36.95 16.86
C ALA A 230 -17.93 37.67 17.87
N HIS A 231 -16.64 37.77 17.56
CA HIS A 231 -15.79 38.83 18.07
C HIS A 231 -14.84 39.32 16.98
N SER A 232 -15.03 40.61 16.70
CA SER A 232 -14.31 41.48 15.80
C SER A 232 -12.79 41.43 16.00
N PHE A 233 -12.02 41.26 14.92
CA PHE A 233 -10.59 41.59 14.88
C PHE A 233 -10.27 42.55 13.72
N PRO A 234 -9.33 43.50 13.92
CA PRO A 234 -9.18 44.69 13.09
C PRO A 234 -8.24 44.47 11.89
N ARG A 235 -8.35 45.37 10.91
CA ARG A 235 -7.53 45.42 9.67
C ARG A 235 -6.04 45.63 9.98
N PRO A 236 -5.11 45.06 9.19
CA PRO A 236 -3.69 45.35 9.33
C PRO A 236 -3.35 46.72 8.73
N THR A 237 -2.69 47.54 9.54
CA THR A 237 -2.11 48.85 9.20
C THR A 237 -0.93 48.71 8.25
N ARG A 238 -0.88 49.61 7.26
CA ARG A 238 0.24 49.87 6.35
C ARG A 238 1.50 50.19 7.16
N PHE A 239 2.58 49.46 6.94
CA PHE A 239 3.92 49.85 7.37
C PHE A 239 4.45 50.94 6.43
N ASP A 240 4.52 52.17 6.92
CA ASP A 240 5.27 53.27 6.30
C ASP A 240 6.77 53.06 6.53
N LEU A 241 7.52 52.86 5.45
CA LEU A 241 8.98 52.91 5.45
C LEU A 241 9.42 54.36 5.26
N ARG A 242 9.75 55.04 6.36
CA ARG A 242 10.46 56.33 6.35
C ARG A 242 11.98 56.04 6.48
N PRO A 243 12.85 56.60 5.61
CA PRO A 243 14.29 56.39 5.71
C PRO A 243 14.92 57.20 6.86
N PRO A 244 16.03 56.74 7.45
CA PRO A 244 16.69 57.41 8.58
C PRO A 244 17.58 58.59 8.14
N ASP A 245 17.49 59.67 8.92
CA ASP A 245 18.30 60.88 8.81
C ASP A 245 19.79 60.63 9.11
N LEU A 246 20.67 61.18 8.27
CA LEU A 246 22.12 61.28 8.49
C LEU A 246 22.44 62.46 9.42
N PRO A 247 23.37 62.33 10.38
CA PRO A 247 23.83 63.45 11.18
C PRO A 247 24.87 64.29 10.44
N SER A 248 24.69 65.59 10.48
CA SER A 248 25.58 66.64 9.96
C SER A 248 26.81 66.85 10.86
N VAL A 249 28.02 66.74 10.28
CA VAL A 249 29.26 67.42 10.69
C VAL A 249 29.97 67.88 9.43
#